data_AF-A0A2M7G661-F1
#
_entry.id   AF-A0A2M7G661-F1
#
_cell.length_a   1.000
_cell.length_b   1.000
_cell.length_c   1.000
_cell.angle_alpha   90.00
_cell.angle_beta   90.00
_cell.angle_gamma   90.00
#
_symmetry.space_group_name_H-M   'P 1'
#
loop_
_entity.id
_entity.type
_entity.pdbx_description
1 polymer ?
#
loop_
_entity_poly.entity_id
_entity_poly.type
_entity_poly.pdbx_seq_one_letter_code
_entity_poly.pdbx_strand_id
1 'polypeptide(L)'
;MQENVLIDVIDDLKAVLDRLGHDYSLIRHPAGGLKRVGSVDLPVSYRLFLEHFAPNGAEIRFAQYHALTFYLQDELELVQSKNYSQDGFLVIGLYDEQPLLLKLSDSEEGDAGVFKASGRQYLRMAGSFFQFLRMFQLSLEMLGSLSDFDEAVPGYQEEEEMGYHDSYEDVGAMRSREELLEEFYNELEMIDPDGAENWGLD
;
A
#
# COMPACT_ATOMS: atom_id res chain seq x y z
N MET A 1 11.08 -20.23 4.78
CA MET A 1 11.45 -19.60 3.49
C MET A 1 10.60 -18.36 3.25
N GLN A 2 9.28 -18.41 3.46
CA GLN A 2 8.37 -17.25 3.36
C GLN A 2 8.68 -16.10 4.34
N GLU A 3 9.11 -16.38 5.59
CA GLU A 3 9.39 -15.31 6.58
C GLU A 3 10.52 -14.36 6.14
N ASN A 4 11.62 -14.87 5.60
CA ASN A 4 12.72 -14.04 5.11
C ASN A 4 12.29 -13.15 3.95
N VAL A 5 11.49 -13.69 3.02
CA VAL A 5 11.00 -12.92 1.86
C VAL A 5 10.09 -11.78 2.29
N LEU A 6 9.24 -11.98 3.29
CA LEU A 6 8.41 -10.91 3.83
C LEU A 6 9.25 -9.83 4.53
N ILE A 7 10.28 -10.22 5.27
CA ILE A 7 11.20 -9.27 5.92
C ILE A 7 11.94 -8.44 4.86
N ASP A 8 12.43 -9.07 3.79
CA ASP A 8 13.08 -8.37 2.68
C ASP A 8 12.13 -7.33 2.05
N VAL A 9 10.86 -7.69 1.80
CA VAL A 9 9.84 -6.74 1.31
C VAL A 9 9.58 -5.60 2.29
N ILE A 10 9.54 -5.87 3.60
CA ILE A 10 9.36 -4.83 4.62
C ILE A 10 10.55 -3.87 4.63
N ASP A 11 11.77 -4.39 4.53
CA ASP A 11 12.99 -3.58 4.54
C ASP A 11 13.13 -2.76 3.25
N ASP A 12 12.75 -3.32 2.10
CA ASP A 12 12.66 -2.58 0.83
C ASP A 12 11.61 -1.47 0.91
N LEU A 13 10.41 -1.75 1.45
CA LEU A 13 9.36 -0.75 1.65
C LEU A 13 9.85 0.42 2.52
N LYS A 14 10.56 0.14 3.61
CA LYS A 14 11.17 1.18 4.46
C LYS A 14 12.16 2.03 3.68
N ALA A 15 13.04 1.41 2.90
CA ALA A 15 14.02 2.13 2.09
C ALA A 15 13.34 3.05 1.06
N VAL A 16 12.22 2.61 0.46
CA VAL A 16 11.41 3.44 -0.43
C VAL A 16 10.79 4.62 0.32
N LEU A 17 10.19 4.38 1.49
CA LEU A 17 9.58 5.43 2.30
C LEU A 17 10.60 6.47 2.81
N ASP A 18 11.79 6.01 3.23
CA ASP A 18 12.91 6.87 3.63
C ASP A 18 13.36 7.75 2.45
N ARG A 19 13.49 7.17 1.26
CA ARG A 19 13.84 7.89 0.02
C ARG A 19 12.82 8.96 -0.33
N LEU A 20 11.54 8.67 -0.12
CA LEU A 20 10.42 9.60 -0.37
C LEU A 20 10.19 10.60 0.79
N GLY A 21 10.95 10.49 1.88
CA GLY A 21 10.86 11.40 3.02
C GLY A 21 9.60 11.21 3.89
N HIS A 22 8.94 10.07 3.81
CA HIS A 22 7.82 9.76 4.69
C HIS A 22 8.32 9.45 6.11
N ASP A 23 7.75 10.12 7.11
CA ASP A 23 8.03 9.82 8.51
C ASP A 23 7.10 8.72 9.02
N TYR A 24 7.48 7.47 8.79
CA TYR A 24 6.78 6.28 9.29
C TYR A 24 7.41 5.72 10.58
N SER A 25 8.51 6.32 11.06
CA SER A 25 9.27 5.85 12.22
C SER A 25 8.99 6.73 13.45
N LEU A 26 8.25 6.20 14.43
CA LEU A 26 8.36 6.73 15.79
C LEU A 26 9.46 5.93 16.50
N ILE A 27 10.33 6.63 17.24
CA ILE A 27 11.19 6.02 18.26
C ILE A 27 10.27 5.47 19.36
N ARG A 28 9.63 4.33 19.11
CA ARG A 28 8.96 3.51 20.10
C ARG A 28 9.33 2.08 19.77
N HIS A 29 9.74 1.36 20.81
CA HIS A 29 10.20 -0.01 20.70
C HIS A 29 9.26 -0.83 19.81
N PRO A 30 9.80 -1.69 18.92
CA PRO A 30 8.96 -2.60 18.16
C PRO A 30 8.03 -3.32 19.14
N ALA A 31 6.79 -3.49 18.73
CA ALA A 31 5.76 -4.26 19.43
C ALA A 31 6.12 -5.77 19.44
N GLY A 32 7.35 -6.09 19.85
CA GLY A 32 7.92 -7.42 19.86
C GLY A 32 7.00 -8.35 20.65
N GLY A 33 6.33 -9.26 19.94
CA GLY A 33 5.51 -10.28 20.55
C GLY A 33 4.01 -9.95 20.70
N LEU A 34 3.47 -8.93 20.04
CA LEU A 34 2.01 -8.82 19.92
C LEU A 34 1.49 -10.00 19.08
N LYS A 35 0.82 -10.95 19.74
CA LYS A 35 0.24 -12.13 19.07
C LYS A 35 -1.25 -12.01 18.79
N ARG A 36 -1.93 -11.08 19.47
CA ARG A 36 -3.38 -10.94 19.46
C ARG A 36 -3.82 -9.52 19.75
N VAL A 37 -5.01 -9.17 19.27
CA VAL A 37 -5.72 -7.93 19.61
C VAL A 37 -7.05 -8.35 20.23
N GLY A 38 -7.22 -8.09 21.53
CA GLY A 38 -8.33 -8.66 22.30
C GLY A 38 -8.33 -10.19 22.25
N SER A 39 -9.39 -10.79 21.71
CA SER A 39 -9.53 -12.26 21.53
C SER A 39 -9.11 -12.77 20.15
N VAL A 40 -8.63 -11.89 19.27
CA VAL A 40 -8.30 -12.22 17.88
C VAL A 40 -6.80 -12.50 17.79
N ASP A 41 -6.41 -13.69 17.33
CA ASP A 41 -5.02 -13.97 17.00
C ASP A 41 -4.64 -13.29 15.67
N LEU A 42 -3.46 -12.69 15.64
CA LEU A 42 -2.96 -11.97 14.48
C LEU A 42 -2.35 -12.94 13.45
N PRO A 43 -2.57 -12.73 12.14
CA PRO A 43 -1.82 -13.42 11.09
C PRO A 43 -0.32 -13.26 11.29
N VAL A 44 0.45 -14.31 10.95
CA VAL A 44 1.91 -14.33 11.04
C VAL A 44 2.52 -13.20 10.21
N SER A 45 2.03 -12.97 8.99
CA SER A 45 2.52 -11.90 8.11
C SER A 45 2.34 -10.52 8.74
N TYR A 46 1.17 -10.25 9.29
CA TYR A 46 0.88 -8.98 9.95
C TYR A 46 1.69 -8.79 11.24
N ARG A 47 1.92 -9.87 12.01
CA ARG A 47 2.82 -9.81 13.17
C ARG A 47 4.23 -9.43 12.80
N LEU A 48 4.79 -10.09 11.78
CA LEU A 48 6.15 -9.78 11.30
C LEU A 48 6.23 -8.34 10.82
N PHE A 49 5.19 -7.84 10.15
CA PHE A 49 5.10 -6.43 9.80
C PHE A 49 5.09 -5.50 11.02
N LEU A 50 4.27 -5.75 12.05
CA LEU A 50 4.30 -4.92 13.26
C LEU A 50 5.66 -4.97 13.98
N GLU A 51 6.32 -6.13 13.99
CA GLU A 51 7.62 -6.33 14.63
C GLU A 51 8.76 -5.63 13.87
N HIS A 52 8.73 -5.66 12.54
CA HIS A 52 9.81 -5.13 11.70
C HIS A 52 9.54 -3.70 11.21
N PHE A 53 8.33 -3.38 10.76
CA PHE A 53 7.95 -2.06 10.23
C PHE A 53 7.68 -1.05 11.35
N ALA A 54 7.03 -1.49 12.44
CA ALA A 54 6.66 -0.66 13.59
C ALA A 54 5.91 0.64 13.18
N PRO A 55 4.70 0.54 12.61
CA PRO A 55 3.97 1.69 12.13
C PRO A 55 3.72 2.71 13.25
N ASN A 56 3.75 3.99 12.91
CA ASN A 56 3.66 5.11 13.85
C ASN A 56 2.32 5.88 13.79
N GLY A 57 1.37 5.41 12.98
CA GLY A 57 0.10 6.11 12.74
C GLY A 57 0.20 7.30 11.78
N ALA A 58 1.36 7.53 11.15
CA ALA A 58 1.52 8.55 10.14
C ALA A 58 0.77 8.18 8.86
N GLU A 59 0.24 9.22 8.23
CA GLU A 59 -0.38 9.13 6.91
C GLU A 59 0.70 9.10 5.83
N ILE A 60 0.71 8.02 5.05
CA ILE A 60 1.58 7.86 3.89
C ILE A 60 0.76 8.20 2.65
N ARG A 61 1.13 9.27 1.96
CA ARG A 61 0.46 9.71 0.73
C ARG A 61 1.21 9.23 -0.51
N PHE A 62 0.48 8.74 -1.50
CA PHE A 62 1.03 8.32 -2.79
C PHE A 62 0.03 8.61 -3.92
N ALA A 63 0.52 8.69 -5.16
CA ALA A 63 -0.31 9.03 -6.34
C ALA A 63 -1.00 10.41 -6.30
N GLN A 64 -0.57 11.36 -5.45
CA GLN A 64 -1.27 12.64 -5.15
C GLN A 64 -2.68 12.52 -4.54
N TYR A 65 -3.34 11.35 -4.60
CA TYR A 65 -4.74 11.17 -4.18
C TYR A 65 -4.96 10.12 -3.09
N HIS A 66 -4.03 9.17 -2.93
CA HIS A 66 -4.21 8.09 -1.97
C HIS A 66 -3.48 8.35 -0.65
N ALA A 67 -4.10 7.93 0.44
CA ALA A 67 -3.57 8.03 1.78
C ALA A 67 -3.73 6.68 2.50
N LEU A 68 -2.61 6.13 2.97
CA LEU A 68 -2.57 4.92 3.78
C LEU A 68 -2.05 5.24 5.18
N THR A 69 -2.78 4.81 6.20
CA THR A 69 -2.37 4.92 7.61
C THR A 69 -2.50 3.55 8.26
N PHE A 70 -1.44 3.06 8.88
CA PHE A 70 -1.52 1.86 9.72
C PHE A 70 -1.69 2.25 11.18
N TYR A 71 -2.62 1.60 11.86
CA TYR A 71 -2.87 1.88 13.28
C TYR A 71 -1.74 1.37 14.17
N LEU A 72 -1.52 2.13 15.24
CA LEU A 72 -0.68 1.72 16.35
C LEU A 72 -1.30 0.52 17.07
N GLN A 73 -0.47 -0.27 17.74
CA GLN A 73 -0.93 -1.40 18.56
C GLN A 73 -2.06 -1.01 19.52
N ASP A 74 -1.91 0.11 20.25
CA ASP A 74 -2.90 0.57 21.23
C ASP A 74 -4.22 1.02 20.57
N GLU A 75 -4.17 1.43 19.30
CA GLU A 75 -5.34 1.83 18.50
C GLU A 75 -6.08 0.61 17.94
N LEU A 76 -5.37 -0.46 17.60
CA LEU A 76 -5.98 -1.71 17.11
C LEU A 76 -7.01 -2.24 18.12
N GLU A 77 -6.68 -2.26 19.42
CA GLU A 77 -7.59 -2.73 20.47
C GLU A 77 -8.83 -1.84 20.60
N LEU A 78 -8.64 -0.52 20.52
CA LEU A 78 -9.73 0.45 20.64
C LEU A 78 -10.71 0.34 19.46
N VAL A 79 -10.19 0.22 18.25
CA VAL A 79 -10.99 0.21 17.01
C VAL A 79 -11.67 -1.14 16.80
N GLN A 80 -11.01 -2.24 17.15
CA GLN A 80 -11.57 -3.59 16.97
C GLN A 80 -12.86 -3.81 17.78
N SER A 81 -13.04 -3.11 18.90
CA SER A 81 -14.25 -3.19 19.73
C SER A 81 -15.53 -2.67 19.05
N LYS A 82 -15.42 -1.98 17.90
CA LYS A 82 -16.49 -1.10 17.43
C LYS A 82 -17.39 -1.59 16.32
N ASN A 83 -17.11 -2.62 15.51
CA ASN A 83 -18.10 -3.26 14.60
C ASN A 83 -17.57 -4.43 13.75
N TYR A 84 -16.27 -4.46 13.41
CA TYR A 84 -15.75 -5.38 12.36
C TYR A 84 -15.44 -6.81 12.84
N SER A 85 -15.38 -7.02 14.16
CA SER A 85 -15.05 -8.31 14.75
C SER A 85 -16.08 -9.40 14.48
N GLN A 86 -17.35 -9.03 14.25
CA GLN A 86 -18.42 -10.01 14.00
C GLN A 86 -18.33 -10.65 12.61
N ASP A 87 -17.75 -9.93 11.66
CA ASP A 87 -17.62 -10.37 10.26
C ASP A 87 -16.27 -11.08 10.01
N GLY A 88 -15.49 -11.36 11.05
CA GLY A 88 -14.19 -12.03 10.94
C GLY A 88 -13.08 -11.11 10.41
N PHE A 89 -13.25 -9.78 10.51
CA PHE A 89 -12.24 -8.81 10.10
C PHE A 89 -11.49 -8.23 11.31
N LEU A 90 -10.22 -7.92 11.08
CA LEU A 90 -9.39 -7.09 11.96
C LEU A 90 -9.15 -5.75 11.27
N VAL A 91 -9.46 -4.64 11.94
CA VAL A 91 -9.11 -3.31 11.40
C VAL A 91 -7.63 -3.03 11.66
N ILE A 92 -6.87 -2.73 10.61
CA ILE A 92 -5.42 -2.50 10.69
C ILE A 92 -5.01 -1.06 10.37
N GLY A 93 -5.94 -0.25 9.87
CA GLY A 93 -5.63 1.11 9.47
C GLY A 93 -6.74 1.78 8.68
N LEU A 94 -6.34 2.78 7.89
CA LEU A 94 -7.19 3.52 6.97
C LEU A 94 -6.53 3.57 5.58
N TYR A 95 -7.35 3.43 4.54
CA TYR A 95 -7.02 3.71 3.15
C TYR A 95 -8.06 4.72 2.64
N ASP A 96 -7.63 5.92 2.27
CA ASP A 96 -8.51 7.03 1.84
C ASP A 96 -9.66 7.30 2.82
N GLU A 97 -9.30 7.42 4.10
CA GLU A 97 -10.23 7.59 5.24
C GLU A 97 -11.19 6.42 5.47
N GLN A 98 -11.10 5.35 4.67
CA GLN A 98 -11.90 4.14 4.83
C GLN A 98 -11.14 3.08 5.64
N PRO A 99 -11.82 2.30 6.51
CA PRO A 99 -11.20 1.21 7.24
C PRO A 99 -10.49 0.19 6.33
N LEU A 100 -9.20 -0.02 6.61
CA LEU A 100 -8.41 -1.09 6.05
C LEU A 100 -8.47 -2.30 6.98
N LEU A 101 -8.77 -3.46 6.41
CA LEU A 101 -9.18 -4.67 7.11
C LEU A 101 -8.34 -5.88 6.70
N LEU A 102 -8.05 -6.77 7.64
CA LEU A 102 -7.59 -8.13 7.38
C LEU A 102 -8.73 -9.11 7.57
N LYS A 103 -8.95 -10.00 6.60
CA LYS A 103 -9.95 -11.06 6.71
C LYS A 103 -9.34 -12.30 7.34
N LEU A 104 -9.68 -12.55 8.60
CA LEU A 104 -9.06 -13.58 9.43
C LEU A 104 -9.54 -14.98 9.07
N SER A 105 -10.77 -15.11 8.56
CA SER A 105 -11.33 -16.41 8.16
C SER A 105 -10.61 -17.04 6.98
N ASP A 106 -9.97 -16.19 6.17
CA ASP A 106 -9.30 -16.60 4.94
C ASP A 106 -7.80 -16.73 5.18
N SER A 107 -7.35 -16.81 6.44
CA SER A 107 -5.94 -16.84 6.75
C SER A 107 -5.33 -18.21 6.43
N GLU A 108 -4.83 -18.38 5.20
CA GLU A 108 -4.06 -19.55 4.80
C GLU A 108 -2.59 -19.36 5.16
N GLU A 109 -1.96 -20.38 5.75
CA GLU A 109 -0.54 -20.39 6.12
C GLU A 109 -0.08 -19.23 7.04
N GLY A 110 -1.02 -18.53 7.68
CA GLY A 110 -0.73 -17.38 8.54
C GLY A 110 -0.58 -16.05 7.80
N ASP A 111 -0.97 -15.98 6.53
CA ASP A 111 -1.20 -14.71 5.82
C ASP A 111 -2.70 -14.44 5.72
N ALA A 112 -3.14 -13.19 5.50
CA ALA A 112 -4.57 -12.85 5.43
C ALA A 112 -4.86 -11.85 4.32
N GLY A 113 -5.98 -12.02 3.62
CA GLY A 113 -6.42 -11.08 2.60
C GLY A 113 -6.72 -9.69 3.16
N VAL A 114 -6.42 -8.66 2.38
CA VAL A 114 -6.59 -7.25 2.73
C VAL A 114 -7.79 -6.67 2.03
N PHE A 115 -8.63 -5.95 2.77
CA PHE A 115 -9.88 -5.38 2.28
C PHE A 115 -10.01 -3.92 2.71
N LYS A 116 -10.71 -3.12 1.90
CA LYS A 116 -11.17 -1.78 2.24
C LYS A 116 -12.68 -1.82 2.47
N ALA A 117 -13.14 -1.23 3.57
CA ALA A 117 -14.57 -1.02 3.78
C ALA A 117 -15.04 0.15 2.90
N SER A 118 -16.03 -0.08 2.03
CA SER A 118 -16.66 0.98 1.23
C SER A 118 -18.16 0.96 1.50
N GLY A 119 -18.61 1.84 2.40
CA GLY A 119 -20.00 1.87 2.86
C GLY A 119 -20.43 0.56 3.54
N ARG A 120 -21.19 -0.27 2.81
CA ARG A 120 -21.65 -1.61 3.28
C ARG A 120 -20.95 -2.77 2.58
N GLN A 121 -20.00 -2.48 1.71
CA GLN A 121 -19.26 -3.46 0.94
C GLN A 121 -17.84 -3.55 1.45
N TYR A 122 -17.22 -4.71 1.24
CA TYR A 122 -15.81 -4.95 1.50
C TYR A 122 -15.14 -5.22 0.15
N LEU A 123 -14.28 -4.30 -0.27
CA LEU A 123 -13.52 -4.41 -1.52
C LEU A 123 -12.19 -5.08 -1.23
N ARG A 124 -11.83 -6.13 -1.98
CA ARG A 124 -10.56 -6.83 -1.77
C ARG A 124 -9.44 -6.01 -2.39
N MET A 125 -8.52 -5.52 -1.56
CA MET A 125 -7.31 -4.83 -2.01
C MET A 125 -6.23 -5.85 -2.39
N ALA A 126 -6.12 -6.96 -1.66
CA ALA A 126 -5.20 -8.05 -2.02
C ALA A 126 -5.68 -9.38 -1.45
N GLY A 127 -5.32 -10.49 -2.10
CA GLY A 127 -5.55 -11.86 -1.65
C GLY A 127 -4.75 -12.21 -0.39
N SER A 128 -3.65 -11.51 -0.15
CA SER A 128 -2.77 -11.72 1.00
C SER A 128 -2.14 -10.41 1.48
N PHE A 129 -1.72 -10.35 2.74
CA PHE A 129 -1.07 -9.15 3.29
C PHE A 129 0.34 -8.98 2.72
N PHE A 130 1.02 -10.09 2.41
CA PHE A 130 2.26 -10.04 1.65
C PHE A 130 2.08 -9.41 0.26
N GLN A 131 1.06 -9.83 -0.50
CA GLN A 131 0.75 -9.24 -1.81
C GLN A 131 0.41 -7.76 -1.68
N PHE A 132 -0.38 -7.38 -0.66
CA PHE A 132 -0.69 -5.98 -0.38
C PHE A 132 0.56 -5.12 -0.17
N LEU A 133 1.53 -5.58 0.62
CA LEU A 133 2.78 -4.84 0.84
C LEU A 133 3.59 -4.68 -0.44
N ARG A 134 3.64 -5.70 -1.29
CA ARG A 134 4.33 -5.62 -2.60
C ARG A 134 3.66 -4.63 -3.54
N MET A 135 2.34 -4.67 -3.64
CA MET A 135 1.56 -3.71 -4.44
C MET A 135 1.72 -2.29 -3.89
N PHE A 136 1.76 -2.13 -2.57
CA PHE A 136 1.98 -0.83 -1.92
C PHE A 136 3.38 -0.28 -2.21
N GLN A 137 4.42 -1.10 -2.06
CA GLN A 137 5.79 -0.73 -2.42
C GLN A 137 5.86 -0.31 -3.89
N LEU A 138 5.34 -1.13 -4.79
CA LEU A 138 5.32 -0.81 -6.23
C LEU A 138 4.61 0.52 -6.50
N SER A 139 3.48 0.76 -5.83
CA SER A 139 2.74 2.02 -5.93
C SER A 139 3.59 3.21 -5.52
N LEU A 140 4.32 3.12 -4.41
CA LEU A 140 5.23 4.18 -3.97
C LEU A 140 6.36 4.44 -4.98
N GLU A 141 6.91 3.38 -5.58
CA GLU A 141 8.04 3.49 -6.51
C GLU A 141 7.61 4.07 -7.87
N MET A 142 6.53 3.56 -8.46
CA MET A 142 6.06 4.00 -9.77
C MET A 142 5.36 5.36 -9.70
N LEU A 143 4.59 5.64 -8.64
CA LEU A 143 3.90 6.92 -8.50
C LEU A 143 4.78 8.03 -7.93
N GLY A 144 5.83 7.66 -7.18
CA GLY A 144 6.93 8.57 -6.87
C GLY A 144 7.63 9.04 -8.16
N SER A 145 7.89 8.10 -9.08
CA SER A 145 8.49 8.41 -10.40
C SER A 145 7.59 9.30 -11.26
N LEU A 146 6.26 9.16 -11.17
CA LEU A 146 5.30 10.05 -11.84
C LEU A 146 5.24 11.45 -11.22
N SER A 147 5.38 11.55 -9.89
CA SER A 147 5.42 12.86 -9.21
C SER A 147 6.71 13.62 -9.56
N ASP A 148 7.85 12.91 -9.64
CA ASP A 148 9.10 13.47 -10.15
C ASP A 148 9.00 13.88 -11.63
N PHE A 149 8.23 13.15 -12.44
CA PHE A 149 7.95 13.50 -13.84
C PHE A 149 7.09 14.78 -13.96
N ASP A 150 6.00 14.87 -13.18
CA ASP A 150 5.11 16.04 -13.16
C ASP A 150 5.82 17.30 -12.64
N GLU A 151 6.74 17.17 -11.67
CA GLU A 151 7.57 18.28 -11.18
C GLU A 151 8.68 18.67 -12.17
N ALA A 152 9.26 17.71 -12.89
CA ALA A 152 10.31 17.96 -13.88
C ALA A 152 9.77 18.63 -15.17
N VAL A 153 8.47 18.51 -15.45
CA VAL A 153 7.82 19.12 -16.62
C VAL A 153 6.63 20.00 -16.19
N PRO A 154 6.88 21.21 -15.65
CA PRO A 154 5.80 22.12 -15.28
C PRO A 154 5.03 22.55 -16.54
N GLY A 155 3.83 22.00 -16.74
CA GLY A 155 2.95 22.36 -17.86
C GLY A 155 2.72 21.28 -18.91
N TYR A 156 2.88 19.98 -18.59
CA TYR A 156 2.34 18.90 -19.42
C TYR A 156 0.79 18.96 -19.39
N GLN A 157 0.21 19.86 -20.19
CA GLN A 157 -1.15 19.71 -20.68
C GLN A 157 -1.08 18.62 -21.74
N GLU A 158 -1.96 17.62 -21.66
CA GLU A 158 -2.24 16.72 -22.78
C GLU A 158 -2.37 17.58 -24.03
N GLU A 159 -1.38 17.52 -24.91
CA GLU A 159 -1.47 18.19 -26.21
C GLU A 159 -2.54 17.45 -27.00
N GLU A 160 -3.79 17.94 -26.91
CA GLU A 160 -4.80 17.71 -27.93
C GLU A 160 -4.16 18.06 -29.29
N GLU A 161 -3.92 17.02 -30.08
CA GLU A 161 -3.68 17.01 -31.53
C GLU A 161 -3.53 18.40 -32.19
N MET A 162 -2.35 19.03 -32.12
CA MET A 162 -1.97 20.03 -33.11
C MET A 162 -0.49 19.94 -33.44
N GLY A 163 -0.21 19.37 -34.61
CA GLY A 163 1.13 19.15 -35.10
C GLY A 163 2.00 20.41 -35.09
N TYR A 164 3.14 20.33 -34.42
CA TYR A 164 4.34 21.05 -34.79
C TYR A 164 5.54 20.11 -34.81
N HIS A 165 6.17 20.09 -35.97
CA HIS A 165 7.42 19.44 -36.30
C HIS A 165 8.59 20.33 -35.87
N ASP A 166 9.70 19.68 -35.52
CA ASP A 166 11.07 20.15 -35.34
C ASP A 166 11.57 20.56 -33.93
N SER A 167 12.58 19.77 -33.51
CA SER A 167 13.58 19.98 -32.46
C SER A 167 13.32 19.46 -31.04
N TYR A 168 13.26 18.13 -30.90
CA TYR A 168 13.77 17.43 -29.71
C TYR A 168 14.79 16.37 -30.15
N GLU A 169 15.98 16.82 -30.58
CA GLU A 169 17.16 15.97 -30.52
C GLU A 169 17.75 16.13 -29.11
N ASP A 170 17.90 15.00 -28.41
CA ASP A 170 18.73 14.81 -27.21
C ASP A 170 18.10 15.02 -25.81
N VAL A 171 16.90 14.46 -25.59
CA VAL A 171 16.50 13.97 -24.26
C VAL A 171 16.03 12.53 -24.43
N GLY A 172 16.77 11.58 -23.84
CA GLY A 172 16.48 10.15 -23.94
C GLY A 172 15.01 9.88 -23.69
N ALA A 173 14.36 9.15 -24.62
CA ALA A 173 12.93 8.86 -24.66
C ALA A 173 12.31 8.80 -23.27
N MET A 174 11.73 9.93 -22.83
CA MET A 174 10.93 9.97 -21.63
C MET A 174 9.68 9.15 -21.95
N ARG A 175 9.53 8.00 -21.27
CA ARG A 175 8.32 7.17 -21.33
C ARG A 175 7.10 8.07 -21.06
N SER A 176 6.02 7.86 -21.80
CA SER A 176 4.81 8.67 -21.57
C SER A 176 4.17 8.31 -20.23
N ARG A 177 3.38 9.23 -19.67
CA ARG A 177 2.59 8.98 -18.45
C ARG A 177 1.67 7.76 -18.61
N GLU A 178 1.08 7.59 -19.79
CA GLU A 178 0.21 6.47 -20.13
C GLU A 178 0.98 5.14 -20.14
N GLU A 179 2.19 5.11 -20.71
CA GLU A 179 3.06 3.92 -20.70
C GLU A 179 3.45 3.52 -19.28
N LEU A 180 3.74 4.49 -18.41
CA LEU A 180 4.07 4.23 -17.00
C LEU A 180 2.85 3.71 -16.21
N LEU A 181 1.66 4.24 -16.48
CA LEU A 181 0.42 3.74 -15.86
C LEU A 181 0.07 2.33 -16.37
N GLU A 182 0.23 2.06 -17.66
CA GLU A 182 0.01 0.73 -18.23
C GLU A 182 0.99 -0.31 -17.65
N GLU A 183 2.28 0.03 -17.54
CA GLU A 183 3.28 -0.82 -16.89
C GLU A 183 2.92 -1.07 -15.41
N PHE A 184 2.51 -0.03 -14.69
CA PHE A 184 2.07 -0.15 -13.30
C PHE A 184 0.88 -1.11 -13.15
N TYR A 185 -0.17 -0.95 -13.94
CA TYR A 185 -1.33 -1.83 -13.88
C TYR A 185 -0.98 -3.28 -14.26
N ASN A 186 -0.16 -3.47 -15.28
CA ASN A 186 0.35 -4.79 -15.65
C ASN A 186 1.13 -5.44 -14.51
N GLU A 187 1.98 -4.68 -13.82
CA GLU A 187 2.76 -5.20 -12.69
C GLU A 187 1.87 -5.52 -11.48
N LEU A 188 0.86 -4.69 -11.18
CA LEU A 188 -0.15 -5.00 -10.15
C LEU A 188 -0.90 -6.29 -10.48
N GLU A 189 -1.36 -6.47 -11.73
CA GLU A 189 -2.05 -7.68 -12.17
C GLU A 189 -1.16 -8.93 -12.09
N MET A 190 0.15 -8.80 -12.32
CA MET A 190 1.10 -9.91 -12.14
C MET A 190 1.29 -10.29 -10.66
N ILE A 191 1.16 -9.36 -9.73
CA ILE A 191 1.27 -9.63 -8.28
C ILE A 191 -0.02 -10.26 -7.75
N ASP A 192 -1.16 -9.63 -8.05
CA ASP A 192 -2.48 -10.08 -7.65
C ASP A 192 -3.55 -9.55 -8.62
N PRO A 193 -3.96 -10.34 -9.63
CA PRO A 193 -4.94 -9.90 -10.64
C PRO A 193 -6.30 -9.59 -10.02
N ASP A 194 -6.59 -10.27 -8.92
CA ASP A 194 -7.86 -10.29 -8.22
C ASP A 194 -7.97 -9.10 -7.24
N GLY A 195 -6.84 -8.57 -6.79
CA GLY A 195 -6.73 -7.36 -5.97
C GLY A 195 -6.53 -6.09 -6.81
N ALA A 196 -5.76 -6.18 -7.91
CA ALA A 196 -5.32 -5.06 -8.74
C ALA A 196 -6.47 -4.15 -9.21
N GLU A 197 -7.62 -4.73 -9.58
CA GLU A 197 -8.80 -3.96 -10.01
C GLU A 197 -9.27 -2.91 -8.99
N ASN A 198 -9.03 -3.14 -7.70
CA ASN A 198 -9.48 -2.27 -6.61
C ASN A 198 -8.43 -1.24 -6.19
N TRP A 199 -7.24 -1.27 -6.83
CA TRP A 199 -6.18 -0.25 -6.71
C TRP A 199 -6.29 0.84 -7.77
N GLY A 200 -7.21 0.69 -8.73
CA GLY A 200 -7.44 1.63 -9.83
C GLY A 200 -7.48 3.08 -9.34
N LEU A 201 -6.59 3.90 -9.91
CA LEU A 201 -6.41 5.33 -9.62
C LEU A 201 -7.49 6.17 -10.35
N ASP A 202 -8.76 5.77 -10.24
CA ASP A 202 -9.91 6.47 -10.87
C ASP A 202 -10.21 7.82 -10.20
#